data_AF-A0A3P7U519-F1
#
_entry.id   AF-A0A3P7U519-F1
#
_cell.length_a   1.000
_cell.length_b   1.000
_cell.length_c   1.000
_cell.angle_alpha   90.00
_cell.angle_beta   90.00
_cell.angle_gamma   90.00
#
_symmetry.space_group_name_H-M   'P 1'
#
loop_
_entity.id
_entity.type
_entity.pdbx_description
1 polymer ?
#
loop_
_entity_poly.entity_id
_entity_poly.type
_entity_poly.pdbx_seq_one_letter_code
_entity_poly.pdbx_strand_id
1 'polypeptide(L)'
;MTIAQLTNEGEMEFFEAFLKFFDNNGVPQLHPIPILNSLIRSATGTQLNLLPQKSNSWVLTRRFFLGDDVSLTSTNSSPIIRYAKNIEISVELQTTRDGLIFPPFISIDYAESNENNMAIENGSSFRNFHTYMYWQFQELEITMAVLCPLSVLWAAMKAYSWGRRSGKASLLNATTVLQFILYECSALGDVFFVVLTAMSCWITFAYKSQTYPFYSILNEDQEWVLMTYLVVTVCLKFIALIHTLLHMILQETFFIDWERQLARPISRDVSKDRKEMPVVVWRTYFVANEWAELRCVRATSVGLQLLVVLMLLEAFDFMRFSVVQPGFEEGSQILDGTSLTLQHLFAVVVFFYILTPILQVAVVERMITDPFHNFIDLCSIANISVLALTHPLHGHYIHGRSPHGRADTGMAEMNDFLQKERDDLCGFRGLEPTSHLQTFIVNLPVTLRSRYDEIMMSMRNSSAQVRLSGLDQTTAKMGATVQAREQINTLFREFIDHSTADMDYTIRDRSFAEALLDTELNDTSQIGNFLRDPSEVGFSSCFLYGREWAHFSFEAMLFVLLYISLDSLTFAAAIVFCFTHGLIGITSLLCKNHFVKSSLVDHRFLI
;
A
#
# COMPACT_ATOMS: atom_id res chain seq x y z
N MET A 1 -30.61 11.16 35.23
CA MET A 1 -31.76 11.83 35.89
C MET A 1 -32.42 10.83 36.82
N THR A 2 -32.71 11.19 38.07
CA THR A 2 -33.52 10.34 38.98
C THR A 2 -35.01 10.53 38.68
N ILE A 3 -35.85 9.52 38.98
CA ILE A 3 -37.31 9.59 38.74
C ILE A 3 -37.94 10.80 39.44
N ALA A 4 -37.50 11.12 40.66
CA ALA A 4 -37.93 12.31 41.40
C ALA A 4 -37.58 13.64 40.70
N GLN A 5 -36.55 13.68 39.85
CA GLN A 5 -36.23 14.86 39.01
C GLN A 5 -37.12 14.96 37.77
N LEU A 6 -37.76 13.87 37.35
CA LEU A 6 -38.60 13.80 36.15
C LEU A 6 -40.09 14.05 36.46
N THR A 7 -40.55 13.79 37.70
CA THR A 7 -41.96 13.93 38.12
C THR A 7 -42.23 15.12 39.05
N ASN A 8 -41.25 16.03 39.21
CA ASN A 8 -41.34 17.29 39.97
C ASN A 8 -42.24 17.22 41.24
N GLU A 9 -41.93 16.30 42.15
CA GLU A 9 -42.64 16.14 43.44
C GLU A 9 -44.16 15.88 43.34
N GLY A 10 -44.64 15.25 42.26
CA GLY A 10 -46.02 14.73 42.15
C GLY A 10 -46.96 15.59 41.32
N GLU A 11 -46.46 16.58 40.58
CA GLU A 11 -47.22 17.33 39.56
C GLU A 11 -46.85 16.87 38.14
N MET A 12 -47.87 16.52 37.34
CA MET A 12 -47.68 16.15 35.94
C MET A 12 -47.40 17.39 35.08
N GLU A 13 -46.16 17.54 34.61
CA GLU A 13 -45.77 18.61 33.68
C GLU A 13 -45.92 18.18 32.22
N PHE A 14 -46.61 19.02 31.43
CA PHE A 14 -46.70 18.88 29.99
C PHE A 14 -45.75 19.85 29.28
N PHE A 15 -44.91 19.30 28.40
CA PHE A 15 -43.98 20.01 27.55
C PHE A 15 -44.56 20.19 26.14
N GLU A 16 -44.23 21.32 25.49
CA GLU A 16 -44.45 21.57 24.07
C GLU A 16 -43.10 21.88 23.41
N ALA A 17 -42.83 21.28 22.26
CA ALA A 17 -41.59 21.49 21.52
C ALA A 17 -41.80 22.49 20.37
N PHE A 18 -40.83 23.40 20.20
CA PHE A 18 -40.83 24.39 19.13
C PHE A 18 -39.48 24.42 18.42
N LEU A 19 -39.50 24.45 17.09
CA LEU A 19 -38.34 24.72 16.25
C LEU A 19 -38.16 26.23 16.12
N LYS A 20 -37.02 26.75 16.57
CA LYS A 20 -36.64 28.15 16.39
C LYS A 20 -35.90 28.31 15.06
N PHE A 21 -36.39 29.20 14.20
CA PHE A 21 -35.76 29.55 12.93
C PHE A 21 -35.77 31.07 12.73
N PHE A 22 -35.04 31.57 11.73
CA PHE A 22 -34.97 33.00 11.43
C PHE A 22 -35.55 33.26 10.04
N ASP A 23 -36.39 34.29 9.93
CA ASP A 23 -36.90 34.77 8.65
C ASP A 23 -35.79 35.48 7.84
N ASN A 24 -36.03 35.78 6.56
CA ASN A 24 -35.11 36.51 5.67
C ASN A 24 -34.66 37.86 6.24
N ASN A 25 -35.44 38.43 7.17
CA ASN A 25 -35.15 39.68 7.88
C ASN A 25 -34.38 39.50 9.20
N GLY A 26 -33.96 38.26 9.55
CA GLY A 26 -33.24 37.93 10.78
C GLY A 26 -34.11 37.88 12.05
N VAL A 27 -35.44 37.91 11.90
CA VAL A 27 -36.38 37.86 13.04
C VAL A 27 -36.59 36.41 13.49
N PRO A 28 -36.45 36.08 14.78
CA PRO A 28 -36.69 34.73 15.27
C PRO A 28 -38.18 34.36 15.21
N GLN A 29 -38.49 33.22 14.60
CA GLN A 29 -39.82 32.61 14.55
C GLN A 29 -39.80 31.23 15.23
N LEU A 30 -40.97 30.79 15.69
CA LEU A 30 -41.16 29.50 16.36
C LEU A 30 -42.18 28.66 15.59
N HIS A 31 -41.81 27.45 15.19
CA HIS A 31 -42.70 26.48 14.57
C HIS A 31 -42.99 25.33 15.54
N PRO A 32 -44.26 25.01 15.85
CA PRO A 32 -44.58 23.91 16.76
C PRO A 32 -44.20 22.57 16.13
N ILE A 33 -43.50 21.72 16.89
CA ILE A 33 -43.06 20.41 16.43
C ILE A 33 -44.14 19.37 16.78
N PRO A 34 -44.69 18.62 15.82
CA PRO A 34 -45.62 17.53 16.09
C PRO A 34 -44.96 16.37 16.85
N ILE A 35 -45.72 15.72 17.71
CA ILE A 35 -45.25 14.65 18.59
C ILE A 35 -46.03 13.37 18.32
N LEU A 36 -45.32 12.31 18.00
CA LEU A 36 -45.83 10.95 17.86
C LEU A 36 -45.72 10.26 19.22
N ASN A 37 -46.84 10.17 19.93
CA ASN A 37 -46.89 9.57 21.27
C ASN A 37 -47.38 8.11 21.21
N SER A 38 -46.60 7.17 21.75
CA SER A 38 -46.96 5.74 21.74
C SER A 38 -48.16 5.37 22.64
N LEU A 39 -48.58 6.27 23.54
CA LEU A 39 -49.70 6.04 24.47
C LEU A 39 -51.08 6.34 23.89
N ILE A 40 -51.18 6.88 22.67
CA ILE A 40 -52.47 7.26 22.10
C ILE A 40 -53.31 6.01 21.80
N ARG A 41 -54.49 5.93 22.42
CA ARG A 41 -55.44 4.82 22.27
C ARG A 41 -56.71 5.25 21.56
N SER A 42 -57.25 4.36 20.74
CA SER A 42 -58.59 4.46 20.17
C SER A 42 -59.65 4.28 21.26
N ALA A 43 -60.90 4.66 20.97
CA ALA A 43 -62.05 4.37 21.83
C ALA A 43 -62.23 2.87 22.12
N THR A 44 -61.68 1.99 21.27
CA THR A 44 -61.66 0.53 21.46
C THR A 44 -60.47 0.02 22.29
N GLY A 45 -59.63 0.92 22.82
CA GLY A 45 -58.46 0.58 23.64
C GLY A 45 -57.20 0.18 22.86
N THR A 46 -57.26 0.15 21.53
CA THR A 46 -56.11 -0.17 20.66
C THR A 46 -55.14 1.00 20.58
N GLN A 47 -53.83 0.74 20.71
CA GLN A 47 -52.79 1.77 20.57
C GLN A 47 -52.60 2.12 19.10
N LEU A 48 -52.99 3.34 18.72
CA LEU A 48 -53.08 3.75 17.31
C LEU A 48 -51.71 3.91 16.65
N ASN A 49 -50.74 4.47 17.40
CA ASN A 49 -49.41 4.79 16.88
C ASN A 49 -48.42 3.60 16.92
N LEU A 50 -48.81 2.45 17.48
CA LEU A 50 -48.01 1.21 17.52
C LEU A 50 -48.46 0.17 16.49
N LEU A 51 -49.52 0.46 15.72
CA LEU A 51 -49.97 -0.42 14.64
C LEU A 51 -48.95 -0.35 13.49
N PRO A 52 -48.70 -1.48 12.77
CA PRO A 52 -47.80 -1.52 11.61
C PRO A 52 -48.38 -0.83 10.36
N GLN A 53 -49.17 0.24 10.54
CA GLN A 53 -49.77 1.02 9.47
C GLN A 53 -48.84 2.14 8.97
N LYS A 54 -49.00 2.53 7.71
CA LYS A 54 -48.24 3.59 7.04
C LYS A 54 -48.43 4.94 7.76
N SER A 55 -47.44 5.82 7.68
CA SER A 55 -47.38 7.16 8.30
C SER A 55 -48.66 8.00 8.23
N ASN A 56 -49.48 7.83 7.19
CA ASN A 56 -50.76 8.54 7.01
C ASN A 56 -51.82 8.28 8.10
N SER A 57 -51.67 7.25 8.95
CA SER A 57 -52.61 6.95 10.04
C SER A 57 -52.15 7.43 11.41
N TRP A 58 -51.01 8.13 11.50
CA TRP A 58 -50.47 8.60 12.77
C TRP A 58 -51.33 9.71 13.37
N VAL A 59 -51.57 9.61 14.67
CA VAL A 59 -52.20 10.66 15.46
C VAL A 59 -51.10 11.44 16.16
N LEU A 60 -50.93 12.69 15.75
CA LEU A 60 -49.89 13.59 16.28
C LEU A 60 -50.46 14.49 17.37
N THR A 61 -49.72 14.67 18.46
CA THR A 61 -50.05 15.55 19.58
C THR A 61 -49.08 16.72 19.66
N ARG A 62 -49.43 17.76 20.41
CA ARG A 62 -48.54 18.90 20.69
C ARG A 62 -47.83 18.80 22.04
N ARG A 63 -48.47 18.14 23.00
CA ARG A 63 -48.02 18.03 24.38
C ARG A 63 -47.54 16.62 24.67
N PHE A 64 -46.51 16.52 25.49
CA PHE A 64 -45.98 15.28 26.02
C PHE A 64 -45.49 15.50 27.45
N PHE A 65 -45.31 14.43 28.20
CA PHE A 65 -44.74 14.48 29.55
C PHE A 65 -43.51 13.58 29.61
N LEU A 66 -42.60 13.81 30.56
CA LEU A 66 -41.40 12.99 30.72
C LEU A 66 -41.58 11.89 31.78
N GLY A 67 -42.39 12.15 32.81
CA GLY A 67 -42.76 11.21 33.86
C GLY A 67 -44.20 11.41 34.32
N ASP A 68 -44.85 10.34 34.76
CA ASP A 68 -46.21 10.29 35.28
C ASP A 68 -46.28 9.26 36.42
N ASP A 69 -46.45 9.76 37.64
CA ASP A 69 -46.67 9.00 38.88
C ASP A 69 -48.13 9.14 39.40
N VAL A 70 -48.93 10.03 38.81
CA VAL A 70 -50.29 10.36 39.26
C VAL A 70 -51.36 9.46 38.62
N SER A 71 -51.21 9.09 37.34
CA SER A 71 -52.31 8.47 36.58
C SER A 71 -52.56 6.99 36.91
N LEU A 72 -51.57 6.31 37.51
CA LEU A 72 -51.58 4.85 37.72
C LEU A 72 -51.65 4.43 39.20
N THR A 73 -51.60 5.39 40.13
CA THR A 73 -51.56 5.15 41.59
C THR A 73 -52.91 4.78 42.21
N SER A 74 -54.01 4.78 41.44
CA SER A 74 -55.37 4.59 41.96
C SER A 74 -55.87 3.14 42.07
N THR A 75 -55.16 2.14 41.51
CA THR A 75 -55.73 0.78 41.40
C THR A 75 -54.95 -0.35 42.07
N ASN A 76 -53.67 -0.23 42.40
CA ASN A 76 -52.92 -1.28 43.10
C ASN A 76 -51.93 -0.70 44.12
N SER A 77 -51.72 -1.44 45.21
CA SER A 77 -50.88 -1.10 46.38
C SER A 77 -49.36 -0.98 46.12
N SER A 78 -48.96 -0.79 44.87
CA SER A 78 -47.57 -0.52 44.46
C SER A 78 -47.57 0.65 43.46
N PRO A 79 -46.86 1.75 43.72
CA PRO A 79 -46.77 2.87 42.79
C PRO A 79 -46.11 2.41 41.48
N ILE A 80 -46.84 2.52 40.38
CA ILE A 80 -46.35 2.30 39.02
C ILE A 80 -46.02 3.67 38.45
N ILE A 81 -44.79 3.85 38.01
CA ILE A 81 -44.33 5.11 37.42
C ILE A 81 -44.16 4.90 35.92
N ARG A 82 -44.76 5.78 35.13
CA ARG A 82 -44.57 5.83 33.68
C ARG A 82 -43.56 6.91 33.33
N TYR A 83 -42.62 6.60 32.46
CA TYR A 83 -41.60 7.55 32.03
C TYR A 83 -41.33 7.44 30.52
N ALA A 84 -40.85 8.53 29.92
CA ALA A 84 -40.37 8.54 28.55
C ALA A 84 -39.07 7.73 28.45
N LYS A 85 -39.16 6.54 27.85
CA LYS A 85 -38.04 5.62 27.68
C LYS A 85 -37.14 6.04 26.52
N ASN A 86 -37.73 6.36 25.39
CA ASN A 86 -37.01 6.76 24.19
C ASN A 86 -37.66 8.02 23.61
N ILE A 87 -36.84 9.03 23.29
CA ILE A 87 -37.27 10.25 22.62
C ILE A 87 -36.40 10.38 21.38
N GLU A 88 -37.02 10.27 20.21
CA GLU A 88 -36.35 10.34 18.93
C GLU A 88 -36.85 11.56 18.17
N ILE A 89 -35.92 12.35 17.62
CA ILE A 89 -36.30 13.45 16.73
C ILE A 89 -35.99 13.00 15.30
N SER A 90 -36.98 13.15 14.42
CA SER A 90 -36.91 12.81 13.00
C SER A 90 -36.97 14.09 12.14
N VAL A 91 -36.02 14.23 11.22
CA VAL A 91 -35.81 15.34 10.28
C VAL A 91 -35.60 14.65 8.95
N GLU A 92 -36.43 15.01 8.00
CA GLU A 92 -36.33 14.54 6.64
C GLU A 92 -35.86 15.71 5.77
N LEU A 93 -34.82 15.49 4.97
CA LEU A 93 -34.42 16.48 3.97
C LEU A 93 -35.40 16.48 2.80
N GLN A 94 -35.75 17.66 2.31
CA GLN A 94 -36.43 17.77 1.03
C GLN A 94 -35.48 17.30 -0.07
N THR A 95 -36.03 16.58 -1.06
CA THR A 95 -35.25 16.04 -2.17
C THR A 95 -34.72 17.13 -3.13
N THR A 96 -35.13 18.39 -2.94
CA THR A 96 -34.66 19.55 -3.69
C THR A 96 -33.28 20.02 -3.20
N ARG A 97 -32.44 20.53 -4.10
CA ARG A 97 -31.04 20.92 -3.83
C ARG A 97 -30.87 22.17 -2.96
N ASP A 98 -31.94 22.65 -2.32
CA ASP A 98 -31.95 23.90 -1.57
C ASP A 98 -31.58 23.71 -0.09
N GLY A 99 -31.29 22.46 0.33
CA GLY A 99 -30.93 22.16 1.72
C GLY A 99 -32.08 22.37 2.71
N LEU A 100 -33.31 22.40 2.22
CA LEU A 100 -34.52 22.56 3.02
C LEU A 100 -34.87 21.24 3.72
N ILE A 101 -35.37 21.34 4.95
CA ILE A 101 -35.91 20.20 5.69
C ILE A 101 -37.44 20.23 5.65
N PHE A 102 -38.07 19.06 5.73
CA PHE A 102 -39.45 18.97 6.17
C PHE A 102 -39.52 19.32 7.67
N PRO A 103 -40.66 19.86 8.15
CA PRO A 103 -40.85 20.09 9.58
C PRO A 103 -40.55 18.82 10.37
N PRO A 104 -39.66 18.88 11.37
CA PRO A 104 -39.31 17.72 12.16
C PRO A 104 -40.50 17.21 12.96
N PHE A 105 -40.45 15.96 13.41
CA PHE A 105 -41.38 15.43 14.41
C PHE A 105 -40.61 14.67 15.50
N ILE A 106 -41.20 14.60 16.70
CA ILE A 106 -40.62 13.90 17.84
C ILE A 106 -41.43 12.63 18.10
N SER A 107 -40.79 11.46 18.10
CA SER A 107 -41.38 10.20 18.53
C SER A 107 -41.03 9.92 19.99
N ILE A 108 -42.02 9.57 20.80
CA ILE A 108 -41.82 9.29 22.23
C ILE A 108 -42.43 7.94 22.58
N ASP A 109 -41.55 7.05 23.05
CA ASP A 109 -41.93 5.76 23.61
C ASP A 109 -41.91 5.80 25.13
N TYR A 110 -43.05 5.45 25.73
CA TYR A 110 -43.20 5.37 27.17
C TYR A 110 -43.04 3.94 27.69
N ALA A 111 -42.48 3.81 28.89
CA ALA A 111 -42.40 2.54 29.63
C ALA A 111 -42.92 2.73 31.06
N GLU A 112 -43.32 1.63 31.69
CA GLU A 112 -43.85 1.58 33.05
C GLU A 112 -42.90 0.74 33.93
N SER A 113 -42.61 1.20 35.15
CA SER A 113 -41.76 0.49 36.11
C SER A 113 -42.37 0.52 37.51
N ASN A 114 -42.16 -0.56 38.27
CA ASN A 114 -42.52 -0.66 39.68
C ASN A 114 -41.30 -0.27 40.53
N GLU A 115 -41.49 0.52 41.58
CA GLU A 115 -40.46 1.18 42.41
C GLU A 115 -39.33 0.30 43.02
N ASN A 116 -39.31 -1.02 42.81
CA ASN A 116 -38.34 -1.92 43.45
C ASN A 116 -37.08 -2.26 42.63
N ASN A 117 -36.96 -1.83 41.37
CA ASN A 117 -35.71 -2.01 40.61
C ASN A 117 -35.01 -0.66 40.37
N MET A 118 -33.88 -0.52 41.07
CA MET A 118 -32.94 0.59 41.00
C MET A 118 -32.35 0.82 39.61
N ALA A 119 -31.92 2.06 39.40
CA ALA A 119 -31.23 2.59 38.23
C ALA A 119 -32.08 2.51 36.95
N ILE A 120 -32.68 3.65 36.57
CA ILE A 120 -32.89 3.94 35.15
C ILE A 120 -31.48 3.86 34.56
N GLU A 121 -31.12 2.74 33.94
CA GLU A 121 -29.91 2.64 33.14
C GLU A 121 -29.90 3.86 32.22
N ASN A 122 -28.85 4.68 32.35
CA ASN A 122 -28.62 5.87 31.55
C ASN A 122 -29.04 5.63 30.10
N GLY A 123 -30.18 6.20 29.69
CA GLY A 123 -30.76 5.74 28.45
C GLY A 123 -32.06 6.40 28.01
N SER A 124 -32.29 7.68 28.33
CA SER A 124 -33.03 8.49 27.35
C SER A 124 -32.08 8.68 26.16
N SER A 125 -31.95 7.66 25.32
CA SER A 125 -31.13 7.74 24.11
C SER A 125 -31.75 8.77 23.20
N PHE A 126 -31.22 9.99 23.22
CA PHE A 126 -31.48 11.01 22.23
C PHE A 126 -30.85 10.52 20.92
N ARG A 127 -31.59 9.73 20.14
CA ARG A 127 -31.13 9.29 18.82
C ARG A 127 -31.54 10.34 17.79
N ASN A 128 -30.53 10.93 17.16
CA ASN A 128 -30.66 11.98 16.17
C ASN A 128 -30.83 11.38 14.76
N PHE A 129 -31.92 11.77 14.11
CA PHE A 129 -32.07 12.06 12.69
C PHE A 129 -31.53 11.09 11.62
N HIS A 130 -32.41 10.19 11.18
CA HIS A 130 -32.31 9.50 9.89
C HIS A 130 -32.46 10.49 8.73
N THR A 131 -31.33 11.06 8.28
CA THR A 131 -31.26 11.64 6.95
C THR A 131 -31.10 10.49 5.96
N TYR A 132 -32.15 10.12 5.23
CA TYR A 132 -32.10 9.09 4.19
C TYR A 132 -31.28 9.58 2.98
N MET A 133 -29.95 9.69 3.12
CA MET A 133 -29.05 9.83 2.00
C MET A 133 -28.33 8.49 1.80
N TYR A 134 -28.93 7.67 0.92
CA TYR A 134 -28.45 6.33 0.62
C TYR A 134 -27.45 6.31 -0.56
N TRP A 135 -27.24 7.45 -1.24
CA TRP A 135 -26.51 7.50 -2.51
C TRP A 135 -25.01 7.28 -2.34
N GLN A 136 -24.40 7.76 -1.26
CA GLN A 136 -22.95 7.65 -1.05
C GLN A 136 -22.49 6.19 -0.92
N PHE A 137 -23.28 5.35 -0.26
CA PHE A 137 -22.96 3.93 -0.09
C PHE A 137 -23.26 3.12 -1.37
N GLN A 138 -24.30 3.49 -2.11
CA GLN A 138 -24.56 2.92 -3.44
C GLN A 138 -23.41 3.19 -4.42
N GLU A 139 -22.82 4.39 -4.40
CA GLU A 139 -21.65 4.72 -5.23
C GLU A 139 -20.43 3.85 -4.90
N LEU A 140 -20.22 3.54 -3.60
CA LEU A 140 -19.20 2.59 -3.17
C LEU A 140 -19.46 1.19 -3.75
N GLU A 141 -20.68 0.68 -3.59
CA GLU A 141 -21.07 -0.64 -4.10
C GLU A 141 -20.90 -0.75 -5.63
N ILE A 142 -21.32 0.27 -6.38
CA ILE A 142 -21.17 0.31 -7.84
C ILE A 142 -19.69 0.34 -8.23
N THR A 143 -18.89 1.17 -7.57
CA THR A 143 -17.45 1.29 -7.85
C THR A 143 -16.74 -0.04 -7.61
N MET A 144 -17.06 -0.72 -6.51
CA MET A 144 -16.53 -2.04 -6.18
C MET A 144 -17.00 -3.11 -7.17
N ALA A 145 -18.27 -3.10 -7.56
CA ALA A 145 -18.82 -4.02 -8.54
C ALA A 145 -18.17 -3.91 -9.92
N VAL A 146 -17.63 -2.72 -10.28
CA VAL A 146 -16.92 -2.49 -11.53
C VAL A 146 -15.42 -2.81 -11.41
N LEU A 147 -14.77 -2.38 -10.33
CA LEU A 147 -13.31 -2.52 -10.19
C LEU A 147 -12.88 -3.94 -9.78
N CYS A 148 -13.67 -4.70 -9.05
CA CYS A 148 -13.33 -6.08 -8.68
C CYS A 148 -13.24 -7.03 -9.91
N PRO A 149 -14.16 -7.01 -10.89
CA PRO A 149 -13.95 -7.78 -12.13
C PRO A 149 -12.72 -7.32 -12.94
N LEU A 150 -12.41 -6.02 -12.90
CA LEU A 150 -11.22 -5.49 -13.57
C LEU A 150 -9.92 -5.92 -12.86
N SER A 151 -9.91 -6.08 -11.53
CA SER A 151 -8.76 -6.64 -10.81
C SER A 151 -8.47 -8.07 -11.25
N VAL A 152 -9.52 -8.88 -11.44
CA VAL A 152 -9.40 -10.26 -11.96
C VAL A 152 -8.75 -10.30 -13.35
N LEU A 153 -9.18 -9.43 -14.26
CA LEU A 153 -8.58 -9.33 -15.59
C LEU A 153 -7.11 -8.87 -15.51
N TRP A 154 -6.81 -7.91 -14.64
CA TRP A 154 -5.45 -7.43 -14.40
C TRP A 154 -4.53 -8.52 -13.83
N ALA A 155 -5.01 -9.25 -12.82
CA ALA A 155 -4.29 -10.37 -12.21
C ALA A 155 -4.05 -11.51 -13.21
N ALA A 156 -5.03 -11.80 -14.08
CA ALA A 156 -4.87 -12.77 -15.16
C ALA A 156 -3.77 -12.36 -16.15
N MET A 157 -3.72 -11.08 -16.55
CA MET A 157 -2.66 -10.55 -17.40
C MET A 157 -1.29 -10.64 -16.74
N LYS A 158 -1.18 -10.29 -15.45
CA LYS A 158 0.07 -10.39 -14.67
C LYS A 158 0.54 -11.83 -14.52
N ALA A 159 -0.37 -12.77 -14.24
CA ALA A 159 -0.07 -14.19 -14.16
C ALA A 159 0.39 -14.76 -15.52
N TYR A 160 -0.23 -14.30 -16.61
CA TYR A 160 0.17 -14.64 -17.98
C TYR A 160 1.60 -14.15 -18.29
N SER A 161 1.91 -12.87 -18.02
CA SER A 161 3.25 -12.33 -18.20
C SER A 161 4.28 -13.05 -17.32
N TRP A 162 3.97 -13.31 -16.05
CA TRP A 162 4.81 -14.12 -15.17
C TRP A 162 5.12 -15.50 -15.75
N GLY A 163 4.10 -16.18 -16.29
CA GLY A 163 4.26 -17.49 -16.92
C GLY A 163 5.25 -17.46 -18.08
N ARG A 164 5.18 -16.42 -18.92
CA ARG A 164 6.11 -16.20 -20.04
C ARG A 164 7.52 -15.84 -19.57
N ARG A 165 7.64 -14.89 -18.64
CA ARG A 165 8.91 -14.49 -17.99
C ARG A 165 9.60 -15.66 -17.28
N SER A 166 8.83 -16.68 -16.88
CA SER A 166 9.34 -17.92 -16.26
C SER A 166 9.65 -19.05 -17.25
N GLY A 167 9.43 -18.86 -18.56
CA GLY A 167 9.68 -19.88 -19.58
C GLY A 167 8.74 -21.09 -19.54
N LYS A 168 7.54 -20.95 -18.95
CA LYS A 168 6.58 -22.06 -18.84
C LYS A 168 5.76 -22.19 -20.12
N ALA A 169 5.87 -23.34 -20.77
CA ALA A 169 5.15 -23.65 -22.01
C ALA A 169 3.63 -23.85 -21.82
N SER A 170 3.18 -24.19 -20.60
CA SER A 170 1.75 -24.37 -20.28
C SER A 170 1.26 -23.31 -19.29
N LEU A 171 0.16 -22.66 -19.64
CA LEU A 171 -0.50 -21.60 -18.87
C LEU A 171 -1.36 -22.16 -17.72
N LEU A 172 -1.74 -23.44 -17.76
CA LEU A 172 -2.66 -24.10 -16.82
C LEU A 172 -1.92 -25.06 -15.87
N ASN A 173 -0.87 -24.57 -15.21
CA ASN A 173 -0.16 -25.31 -14.18
C ASN A 173 -0.63 -24.88 -12.78
N ALA A 174 -0.53 -25.76 -11.77
CA ALA A 174 -0.90 -25.39 -10.39
C ALA A 174 -0.11 -24.16 -9.89
N THR A 175 1.13 -23.98 -10.37
CA THR A 175 1.97 -22.83 -10.04
C THR A 175 1.51 -21.53 -10.69
N THR A 176 0.99 -21.55 -11.93
CA THR A 176 0.44 -20.34 -12.57
C THR A 176 -0.89 -19.96 -11.95
N VAL A 177 -1.71 -20.94 -11.54
CA VAL A 177 -2.95 -20.69 -10.79
C VAL A 177 -2.65 -20.07 -9.41
N LEU A 178 -1.66 -20.59 -8.68
CA LEU A 178 -1.24 -19.98 -7.41
C LEU A 178 -0.79 -18.53 -7.61
N GLN A 179 0.01 -18.28 -8.63
CA GLN A 179 0.48 -16.94 -8.97
C GLN A 179 -0.67 -16.00 -9.35
N PHE A 180 -1.65 -16.48 -10.10
CA PHE A 180 -2.87 -15.74 -10.38
C PHE A 180 -3.61 -15.33 -9.09
N ILE A 181 -3.78 -16.26 -8.14
CA ILE A 181 -4.42 -15.95 -6.85
C ILE A 181 -3.62 -14.90 -6.07
N LEU A 182 -2.28 -15.01 -6.05
CA LEU A 182 -1.43 -14.04 -5.34
C LEU A 182 -1.45 -12.65 -6.00
N TYR A 183 -1.47 -12.58 -7.33
CA TYR A 183 -1.66 -11.31 -8.06
C TYR A 183 -3.06 -10.74 -7.84
N GLU A 184 -4.09 -11.58 -7.74
CA GLU A 184 -5.45 -11.14 -7.43
C GLU A 184 -5.53 -10.54 -6.03
N CYS A 185 -4.89 -11.17 -5.03
CA CYS A 185 -4.82 -10.59 -3.69
C CYS A 185 -4.17 -9.19 -3.70
N SER A 186 -3.12 -8.99 -4.51
CA SER A 186 -2.49 -7.68 -4.67
C SER A 186 -3.41 -6.67 -5.33
N ALA A 187 -3.98 -7.02 -6.49
CA ALA A 187 -4.82 -6.12 -7.27
C ALA A 187 -6.10 -5.75 -6.52
N LEU A 188 -6.76 -6.72 -5.88
CA LEU A 188 -7.95 -6.49 -5.07
C LEU A 188 -7.65 -5.65 -3.83
N GLY A 189 -6.50 -5.91 -3.18
CA GLY A 189 -6.02 -5.08 -2.07
C GLY A 189 -5.78 -3.63 -2.49
N ASP A 190 -5.19 -3.40 -3.67
CA ASP A 190 -5.01 -2.06 -4.25
C ASP A 190 -6.34 -1.36 -4.53
N VAL A 191 -7.30 -2.07 -5.14
CA VAL A 191 -8.65 -1.54 -5.40
C VAL A 191 -9.32 -1.13 -4.10
N PHE A 192 -9.33 -2.00 -3.09
CA PHE A 192 -9.97 -1.69 -1.81
C PHE A 192 -9.29 -0.49 -1.13
N PHE A 193 -7.95 -0.48 -1.09
CA PHE A 193 -7.21 0.65 -0.54
C PHE A 193 -7.59 1.97 -1.21
N VAL A 194 -7.50 2.04 -2.55
CA VAL A 194 -7.75 3.28 -3.30
C VAL A 194 -9.20 3.74 -3.16
N VAL A 195 -10.16 2.83 -3.33
CA VAL A 195 -11.59 3.17 -3.29
C VAL A 195 -12.00 3.62 -1.89
N LEU A 196 -11.65 2.86 -0.85
CA LEU A 196 -12.01 3.19 0.53
C LEU A 196 -11.39 4.51 0.95
N THR A 197 -10.09 4.72 0.68
CA THR A 197 -9.40 5.96 0.99
C THR A 197 -10.00 7.15 0.26
N ALA A 198 -10.20 7.06 -1.06
CA ALA A 198 -10.72 8.16 -1.86
C ALA A 198 -12.14 8.54 -1.42
N MET A 199 -13.01 7.56 -1.24
CA MET A 199 -14.40 7.76 -0.81
C MET A 199 -14.47 8.33 0.61
N SER A 200 -13.72 7.76 1.56
CA SER A 200 -13.75 8.22 2.95
C SER A 200 -13.19 9.63 3.09
N CYS A 201 -12.08 9.95 2.40
CA CYS A 201 -11.52 11.29 2.37
C CYS A 201 -12.50 12.28 1.73
N TRP A 202 -13.06 11.94 0.55
CA TRP A 202 -14.01 12.79 -0.15
C TRP A 202 -15.22 13.11 0.72
N ILE A 203 -15.88 12.10 1.29
CA ILE A 203 -17.07 12.32 2.10
C ILE A 203 -16.73 13.11 3.37
N THR A 204 -15.64 12.79 4.06
CA THR A 204 -15.26 13.47 5.30
C THR A 204 -14.96 14.95 5.08
N PHE A 205 -14.11 15.28 4.10
CA PHE A 205 -13.75 16.67 3.84
C PHE A 205 -14.88 17.45 3.15
N ALA A 206 -15.68 16.80 2.30
CA ALA A 206 -16.85 17.44 1.71
C ALA A 206 -17.96 17.68 2.74
N TYR A 207 -18.17 16.76 3.68
CA TYR A 207 -19.03 16.94 4.85
C TYR A 207 -18.58 18.14 5.69
N LYS A 208 -17.27 18.32 5.91
CA LYS A 208 -16.76 19.50 6.61
C LYS A 208 -16.91 20.79 5.84
N SER A 209 -16.78 20.75 4.51
CA SER A 209 -16.91 21.92 3.65
C SER A 209 -18.36 22.27 3.30
N GLN A 210 -19.36 21.53 3.78
CA GLN A 210 -20.73 21.70 3.34
C GLN A 210 -21.40 22.94 3.96
N THR A 211 -22.07 23.74 3.13
CA THR A 211 -22.96 24.82 3.57
C THR A 211 -24.42 24.35 3.70
N TYR A 212 -24.80 23.38 2.86
CA TYR A 212 -26.09 22.71 2.87
C TYR A 212 -25.88 21.23 3.20
N PRO A 213 -26.83 20.56 3.89
CA PRO A 213 -26.71 19.16 4.30
C PRO A 213 -26.81 18.22 3.10
N PHE A 214 -25.70 18.01 2.39
CA PHE A 214 -25.58 17.12 1.23
C PHE A 214 -24.77 15.86 1.55
N TYR A 215 -23.90 15.89 2.56
CA TYR A 215 -23.20 14.70 3.01
C TYR A 215 -23.74 14.31 4.38
N SER A 216 -24.05 13.01 4.52
CA SER A 216 -24.48 12.43 5.79
C SER A 216 -23.37 11.58 6.39
N ILE A 217 -23.48 11.39 7.70
CA ILE A 217 -22.72 10.42 8.45
C ILE A 217 -23.19 9.01 8.07
N LEU A 218 -22.29 8.02 8.13
CA LEU A 218 -22.63 6.62 7.90
C LEU A 218 -23.47 6.06 9.04
N ASN A 219 -24.39 5.17 8.70
CA ASN A 219 -25.14 4.39 9.68
C ASN A 219 -24.24 3.32 10.32
N GLU A 220 -24.63 2.82 11.49
CA GLU A 220 -23.89 1.78 12.23
C GLU A 220 -23.62 0.52 11.38
N ASP A 221 -24.61 0.05 10.61
CA ASP A 221 -24.43 -1.09 9.70
C ASP A 221 -23.38 -0.80 8.60
N GLN A 222 -23.35 0.43 8.08
CA GLN A 222 -22.40 0.84 7.05
C GLN A 222 -20.98 0.95 7.62
N GLU A 223 -20.84 1.40 8.87
CA GLU A 223 -19.56 1.42 9.57
C GLU A 223 -19.00 0.01 9.79
N TRP A 224 -19.85 -0.97 10.14
CA TRP A 224 -19.45 -2.38 10.24
C TRP A 224 -18.97 -2.95 8.90
N VAL A 225 -19.66 -2.61 7.80
CA VAL A 225 -19.23 -3.01 6.46
C VAL A 225 -17.88 -2.37 6.12
N LEU A 226 -17.69 -1.07 6.42
CA LEU A 226 -16.41 -0.39 6.25
C LEU A 226 -15.30 -1.08 7.05
N MET A 227 -15.52 -1.38 8.32
CA MET A 227 -14.54 -2.10 9.16
C MET A 227 -14.15 -3.44 8.56
N THR A 228 -15.12 -4.20 8.04
CA THR A 228 -14.88 -5.48 7.38
C THR A 228 -13.98 -5.30 6.15
N TYR A 229 -14.27 -4.30 5.31
CA TYR A 229 -13.43 -3.98 4.16
C TYR A 229 -12.00 -3.56 4.56
N LEU A 230 -11.84 -2.77 5.63
CA LEU A 230 -10.51 -2.37 6.13
C LEU A 230 -9.69 -3.59 6.58
N VAL A 231 -10.29 -4.49 7.36
CA VAL A 231 -9.62 -5.72 7.82
C VAL A 231 -9.23 -6.62 6.64
N VAL A 232 -10.14 -6.83 5.69
CA VAL A 232 -9.85 -7.61 4.48
C VAL A 232 -8.73 -6.97 3.67
N THR A 233 -8.71 -5.63 3.55
CA THR A 233 -7.65 -4.90 2.84
C THR A 233 -6.28 -5.13 3.49
N VAL A 234 -6.18 -5.04 4.82
CA VAL A 234 -4.92 -5.31 5.54
C VAL A 234 -4.43 -6.74 5.27
N CYS A 235 -5.32 -7.74 5.32
CA CYS A 235 -4.97 -9.13 5.04
C CYS A 235 -4.48 -9.34 3.60
N LEU A 236 -5.19 -8.78 2.61
CA LEU A 236 -4.80 -8.87 1.19
C LEU A 236 -3.47 -8.17 0.93
N LYS A 237 -3.27 -6.98 1.49
CA LYS A 237 -2.02 -6.22 1.40
C LYS A 237 -0.86 -6.94 2.07
N PHE A 238 -1.09 -7.64 3.18
CA PHE A 238 -0.07 -8.46 3.82
C PHE A 238 0.39 -9.61 2.90
N ILE A 239 -0.56 -10.32 2.28
CA ILE A 239 -0.25 -11.38 1.30
C ILE A 239 0.54 -10.80 0.12
N ALA A 240 0.12 -9.65 -0.40
CA ALA A 240 0.81 -8.95 -1.49
C ALA A 240 2.24 -8.52 -1.11
N LEU A 241 2.43 -8.02 0.11
CA LEU A 241 3.74 -7.65 0.65
C LEU A 241 4.67 -8.86 0.72
N ILE A 242 4.20 -9.98 1.27
CA ILE A 242 5.02 -11.21 1.31
C ILE A 242 5.31 -11.71 -0.10
N HIS A 243 4.34 -11.68 -1.00
CA HIS A 243 4.54 -12.09 -2.39
C HIS A 243 5.61 -11.26 -3.11
N THR A 244 5.55 -9.93 -2.96
CA THR A 244 6.54 -9.01 -3.55
C THR A 244 7.93 -9.16 -2.92
N LEU A 245 8.02 -9.39 -1.60
CA LEU A 245 9.29 -9.68 -0.92
C LEU A 245 9.91 -11.00 -1.39
N LEU A 246 9.10 -12.06 -1.54
CA LEU A 246 9.60 -13.35 -2.04
C LEU A 246 10.17 -13.22 -3.45
N HIS A 247 9.50 -12.50 -4.34
CA HIS A 247 10.02 -12.22 -5.68
C HIS A 247 11.34 -11.44 -5.66
N MET A 248 11.53 -10.54 -4.70
CA MET A 248 12.78 -9.79 -4.56
C MET A 248 13.90 -10.67 -3.98
N ILE A 249 13.60 -11.51 -2.99
CA ILE A 249 14.56 -12.42 -2.37
C ILE A 249 15.09 -13.44 -3.39
N LEU A 250 14.21 -13.96 -4.25
CA LEU A 250 14.53 -15.01 -5.22
C LEU A 250 15.20 -14.50 -6.50
N GLN A 251 15.51 -13.20 -6.57
CA GLN A 251 16.18 -12.61 -7.71
C GLN A 251 17.61 -13.17 -7.89
N GLU A 252 17.98 -13.46 -9.13
CA GLU A 252 19.34 -13.87 -9.50
C GLU A 252 20.09 -12.67 -10.08
N THR A 253 21.36 -12.51 -9.71
CA THR A 253 22.17 -11.35 -10.11
C THR A 253 23.56 -11.82 -10.51
N PHE A 254 24.02 -11.37 -11.65
CA PHE A 254 25.28 -11.76 -12.26
C PHE A 254 26.12 -10.54 -12.57
N PHE A 255 27.41 -10.66 -12.28
CA PHE A 255 28.41 -9.64 -12.57
C PHE A 255 29.28 -10.11 -13.73
N ILE A 256 29.22 -9.38 -14.83
CA ILE A 256 30.00 -9.63 -16.03
C ILE A 256 31.20 -8.70 -15.98
N ASP A 257 32.37 -9.25 -15.65
CA ASP A 257 33.62 -8.51 -15.69
C ASP A 257 34.02 -8.38 -17.15
N TRP A 258 34.44 -7.21 -17.64
CA TRP A 258 34.92 -7.03 -19.02
C TRP A 258 36.45 -7.02 -19.13
N GLU A 259 37.17 -7.07 -18.01
CA GLU A 259 38.62 -7.01 -17.99
C GLU A 259 39.22 -8.26 -18.64
N ARG A 260 40.24 -8.06 -19.47
CA ARG A 260 40.92 -9.12 -20.19
C ARG A 260 42.24 -9.46 -19.51
N GLN A 261 42.66 -10.72 -19.60
CA GLN A 261 43.97 -11.13 -19.11
C GLN A 261 45.05 -10.37 -19.89
N LEU A 262 45.89 -9.63 -19.17
CA LEU A 262 46.99 -8.90 -19.77
C LEU A 262 48.13 -9.88 -20.10
N ALA A 263 48.38 -10.10 -21.39
CA ALA A 263 49.62 -10.73 -21.83
C ALA A 263 50.75 -9.68 -21.80
N ARG A 264 51.45 -9.56 -20.66
CA ARG A 264 52.72 -8.83 -20.66
C ARG A 264 53.79 -9.66 -21.37
N PRO A 265 54.56 -9.13 -22.33
CA PRO A 265 55.75 -9.81 -22.81
C PRO A 265 56.77 -9.83 -21.66
N ILE A 266 57.00 -11.01 -21.10
CA ILE A 266 58.10 -11.23 -20.16
C ILE A 266 59.37 -11.30 -21.00
N SER A 267 60.06 -10.16 -21.09
CA SER A 267 61.31 -9.94 -21.84
C SER A 267 61.19 -9.88 -23.37
N ARG A 268 62.23 -9.29 -24.00
CA ARG A 268 62.41 -9.19 -25.46
C ARG A 268 62.73 -10.53 -26.14
N ASP A 269 62.72 -11.64 -25.39
CA ASP A 269 62.99 -12.97 -25.94
C ASP A 269 61.68 -13.63 -26.39
N VAL A 270 61.58 -13.89 -27.68
CA VAL A 270 60.41 -14.47 -28.39
C VAL A 270 60.13 -15.93 -27.97
N SER A 271 60.94 -16.53 -27.08
CA SER A 271 60.96 -17.97 -26.77
C SER A 271 60.56 -18.35 -25.34
N LYS A 272 60.15 -17.41 -24.47
CA LYS A 272 59.59 -17.76 -23.15
C LYS A 272 58.07 -17.62 -23.15
N ASP A 273 57.41 -18.70 -22.74
CA ASP A 273 55.95 -18.82 -22.60
C ASP A 273 55.33 -17.55 -22.02
N ARG A 274 54.39 -16.96 -22.76
CA ARG A 274 53.54 -15.86 -22.27
C ARG A 274 52.74 -16.40 -21.09
N LYS A 275 53.13 -16.08 -19.86
CA LYS A 275 52.28 -16.29 -18.69
C LYS A 275 51.22 -15.19 -18.68
N GLU A 276 50.00 -15.56 -19.06
CA GLU A 276 48.81 -14.72 -18.89
C GLU A 276 48.59 -14.50 -17.39
N MET A 277 48.48 -13.23 -16.97
CA MET A 277 48.17 -12.90 -15.59
C MET A 277 46.65 -13.02 -15.38
N PRO A 278 46.20 -13.65 -14.29
CA PRO A 278 44.77 -13.78 -14.00
C PRO A 278 44.15 -12.41 -13.75
N VAL A 279 42.89 -12.26 -14.16
CA VAL A 279 42.10 -11.03 -13.94
C VAL A 279 41.89 -10.82 -12.44
N VAL A 280 42.05 -9.57 -11.98
CA VAL A 280 41.85 -9.23 -10.56
C VAL A 280 40.36 -9.09 -10.26
N VAL A 281 39.90 -9.74 -9.19
CA VAL A 281 38.46 -9.88 -8.85
C VAL A 281 37.88 -8.74 -8.01
N TRP A 282 38.72 -7.86 -7.44
CA TRP A 282 38.31 -6.85 -6.45
C TRP A 282 37.17 -5.94 -6.94
N ARG A 283 37.17 -5.57 -8.22
CA ARG A 283 36.13 -4.74 -8.84
C ARG A 283 34.76 -5.39 -8.73
N THR A 284 34.68 -6.71 -8.94
CA THR A 284 33.41 -7.44 -8.82
C THR A 284 32.92 -7.45 -7.38
N TYR A 285 33.81 -7.60 -6.40
CA TYR A 285 33.42 -7.50 -5.00
C TYR A 285 32.95 -6.10 -4.63
N PHE A 286 33.60 -5.06 -5.15
CA PHE A 286 33.20 -3.67 -4.92
C PHE A 286 31.79 -3.40 -5.47
N VAL A 287 31.54 -3.72 -6.74
CA VAL A 287 30.21 -3.57 -7.36
C VAL A 287 29.16 -4.45 -6.67
N ALA A 288 29.52 -5.67 -6.27
CA ALA A 288 28.62 -6.56 -5.55
C ALA A 288 28.25 -6.05 -4.15
N ASN A 289 29.17 -5.35 -3.48
CA ASN A 289 28.92 -4.73 -2.18
C ASN A 289 27.95 -3.56 -2.32
N GLU A 290 28.19 -2.65 -3.27
CA GLU A 290 27.28 -1.52 -3.53
C GLU A 290 25.90 -2.01 -3.96
N TRP A 291 25.83 -3.06 -4.80
CA TRP A 291 24.57 -3.72 -5.13
C TRP A 291 23.88 -4.32 -3.88
N ALA A 292 24.64 -4.76 -2.87
CA ALA A 292 24.09 -5.27 -1.62
C ALA A 292 23.47 -4.17 -0.75
N GLU A 293 24.14 -3.03 -0.67
CA GLU A 293 23.70 -1.88 0.10
C GLU A 293 22.38 -1.31 -0.49
N LEU A 294 22.26 -1.24 -1.82
CA LEU A 294 21.05 -0.74 -2.50
C LEU A 294 19.78 -1.56 -2.23
N ARG A 295 19.88 -2.84 -1.85
CA ARG A 295 18.70 -3.74 -1.79
C ARG A 295 17.64 -3.30 -0.81
N CYS A 296 18.08 -2.82 0.36
CA CYS A 296 17.20 -2.43 1.44
C CYS A 296 16.99 -0.92 1.53
N VAL A 297 17.49 -0.16 0.54
CA VAL A 297 17.21 1.27 0.43
C VAL A 297 15.74 1.45 0.09
N ARG A 298 15.04 2.26 0.89
CA ARG A 298 13.65 2.67 0.66
C ARG A 298 13.62 4.11 0.15
N ALA A 299 12.58 4.42 -0.64
CA ALA A 299 12.33 5.79 -1.09
C ALA A 299 11.91 6.70 0.07
N THR A 300 11.25 6.14 1.09
CA THR A 300 10.79 6.87 2.28
C THR A 300 11.46 6.37 3.55
N SER A 301 11.47 7.22 4.58
CA SER A 301 11.98 6.87 5.90
C SER A 301 10.80 6.69 6.84
N VAL A 302 10.51 5.44 7.20
CA VAL A 302 9.34 5.07 8.03
C VAL A 302 9.37 5.80 9.37
N GLY A 303 10.54 5.90 10.01
CA GLY A 303 10.70 6.61 11.28
C GLY A 303 10.38 8.10 11.16
N LEU A 304 10.87 8.76 10.10
CA LEU A 304 10.57 10.17 9.84
C LEU A 304 9.09 10.36 9.50
N GLN A 305 8.53 9.49 8.65
CA GLN A 305 7.14 9.54 8.25
C GLN A 305 6.21 9.42 9.47
N LEU A 306 6.39 8.40 10.31
CA LEU A 306 5.59 8.21 11.51
C LEU A 306 5.73 9.39 12.49
N LEU A 307 6.93 9.94 12.66
CA LEU A 307 7.16 11.11 13.51
C LEU A 307 6.40 12.34 13.00
N VAL A 308 6.45 12.61 11.69
CA VAL A 308 5.73 13.73 11.09
C VAL A 308 4.22 13.52 11.16
N VAL A 309 3.73 12.30 10.91
CA VAL A 309 2.30 11.98 11.04
C VAL A 309 1.82 12.19 12.48
N LEU A 310 2.56 11.71 13.48
CA LEU A 310 2.23 11.94 14.90
C LEU A 310 2.27 13.43 15.26
N MET A 311 3.25 14.17 14.77
CA MET A 311 3.32 15.62 14.99
C MET A 311 2.10 16.33 14.40
N LEU A 312 1.69 16.01 13.17
CA LEU A 312 0.52 16.61 12.54
C LEU A 312 -0.77 16.24 13.30
N LEU A 313 -0.96 14.96 13.61
CA LEU A 313 -2.20 14.45 14.19
C LEU A 313 -2.36 14.82 15.68
N GLU A 314 -1.33 14.60 16.50
CA GLU A 314 -1.39 14.84 17.96
C GLU A 314 -0.87 16.23 18.35
N ALA A 315 0.31 16.64 17.88
CA ALA A 315 0.93 17.88 18.37
C ALA A 315 0.26 19.16 17.83
N PHE A 316 -0.27 19.11 16.60
CA PHE A 316 -1.08 20.20 16.02
C PHE A 316 -2.59 19.96 16.12
N ASP A 317 -3.02 18.91 16.80
CA ASP A 317 -4.44 18.58 17.01
C ASP A 317 -5.26 18.44 15.70
N PHE A 318 -4.63 18.01 14.60
CA PHE A 318 -5.37 17.75 13.36
C PHE A 318 -6.30 16.54 13.45
N MET A 319 -6.16 15.72 14.50
CA MET A 319 -7.15 14.70 14.86
C MET A 319 -8.54 15.27 15.09
N ARG A 320 -8.66 16.55 15.45
CA ARG A 320 -9.95 17.24 15.55
C ARG A 320 -10.74 17.24 14.24
N PHE A 321 -10.09 17.09 13.09
CA PHE A 321 -10.78 16.94 11.83
C PHE A 321 -11.57 15.61 11.73
N SER A 322 -11.38 14.67 12.65
CA SER A 322 -12.19 13.44 12.71
C SER A 322 -13.52 13.65 13.44
N VAL A 323 -13.68 14.75 14.17
CA VAL A 323 -14.92 15.08 14.88
C VAL A 323 -16.03 15.39 13.88
N VAL A 324 -17.18 14.76 14.10
CA VAL A 324 -18.38 14.84 13.27
C VAL A 324 -19.10 16.17 13.53
N GLN A 325 -18.55 17.21 12.93
CA GLN A 325 -19.13 18.55 12.91
C GLN A 325 -18.88 19.21 11.54
N PRO A 326 -19.88 19.92 10.98
CA PRO A 326 -19.68 20.72 9.78
C PRO A 326 -18.76 21.91 10.10
N GLY A 327 -17.95 22.31 9.13
CA GLY A 327 -16.96 23.38 9.28
C GLY A 327 -15.63 22.91 9.88
N PHE A 328 -14.65 23.82 9.79
CA PHE A 328 -13.31 23.68 10.36
C PHE A 328 -13.09 24.60 11.57
N GLU A 329 -14.10 25.41 11.93
CA GLU A 329 -14.00 26.42 12.98
C GLU A 329 -14.06 25.83 14.40
N GLU A 330 -13.46 26.57 15.33
CA GLU A 330 -13.18 26.15 16.72
C GLU A 330 -14.34 26.46 17.69
N GLY A 331 -15.52 26.81 17.16
CA GLY A 331 -16.50 27.65 17.86
C GLY A 331 -17.91 27.08 17.94
N SER A 332 -18.11 25.97 18.63
CA SER A 332 -19.36 25.73 19.36
C SER A 332 -19.11 24.68 20.42
N GLN A 333 -19.55 24.95 21.64
CA GLN A 333 -19.52 24.01 22.76
C GLN A 333 -19.80 22.60 22.24
N ILE A 334 -18.84 21.70 22.44
CA ILE A 334 -18.99 20.27 22.19
C ILE A 334 -20.26 19.87 22.93
N LEU A 335 -21.38 19.75 22.20
CA LEU A 335 -22.59 19.18 22.77
C LEU A 335 -22.20 17.76 23.15
N ASP A 336 -22.33 17.44 24.44
CA ASP A 336 -22.15 16.09 24.99
C ASP A 336 -22.95 15.10 24.15
N GLY A 337 -22.30 14.51 23.13
CA GLY A 337 -22.99 13.76 22.07
C GLY A 337 -22.32 13.73 20.69
N THR A 338 -21.27 14.50 20.41
CA THR A 338 -20.48 14.32 19.16
C THR A 338 -19.70 13.01 19.19
N SER A 339 -20.20 11.98 18.50
CA SER A 339 -19.53 10.70 18.33
C SER A 339 -18.41 10.80 17.29
N LEU A 340 -17.26 10.19 17.58
CA LEU A 340 -16.27 9.87 16.55
C LEU A 340 -16.80 8.69 15.73
N THR A 341 -16.91 8.89 14.43
CA THR A 341 -17.27 7.82 13.47
C THR A 341 -16.03 7.18 12.88
N LEU A 342 -16.09 5.88 12.62
CA LEU A 342 -14.98 5.11 12.04
C LEU A 342 -14.51 5.72 10.71
N GLN A 343 -15.45 6.17 9.88
CA GLN A 343 -15.13 6.75 8.57
C GLN A 343 -14.27 8.02 8.69
N HIS A 344 -14.69 8.98 9.53
CA HIS A 344 -13.98 10.24 9.69
C HIS A 344 -12.59 10.02 10.30
N LEU A 345 -12.49 9.08 11.24
CA LEU A 345 -11.23 8.65 11.83
C LEU A 345 -10.27 8.10 10.76
N PHE A 346 -10.74 7.12 9.98
CA PHE A 346 -9.96 6.52 8.91
C PHE A 346 -9.52 7.57 7.89
N ALA A 347 -10.44 8.42 7.43
CA ALA A 347 -10.17 9.45 6.43
C ALA A 347 -9.06 10.42 6.84
N VAL A 348 -9.12 10.96 8.07
CA VAL A 348 -8.13 11.94 8.54
C VAL A 348 -6.77 11.29 8.71
N VAL A 349 -6.71 10.12 9.37
CA VAL A 349 -5.45 9.43 9.62
C VAL A 349 -4.79 9.01 8.30
N VAL A 350 -5.54 8.39 7.39
CA VAL A 350 -5.00 7.93 6.10
C VAL A 350 -4.58 9.09 5.20
N PHE A 351 -5.32 10.21 5.23
CA PHE A 351 -4.99 11.40 4.46
C PHE A 351 -3.62 11.97 4.84
N PHE A 352 -3.37 12.19 6.14
CA PHE A 352 -2.07 12.68 6.59
C PHE A 352 -0.97 11.64 6.43
N TYR A 353 -1.29 10.35 6.59
CA TYR A 353 -0.33 9.28 6.33
C TYR A 353 0.13 9.23 4.86
N ILE A 354 -0.75 9.51 3.90
CA ILE A 354 -0.42 9.57 2.46
C ILE A 354 0.27 10.88 2.07
N LEU A 355 -0.13 12.00 2.68
CA LEU A 355 0.46 13.31 2.37
C LEU A 355 1.95 13.40 2.73
N THR A 356 2.36 12.79 3.83
CA THR A 356 3.73 12.88 4.36
C THR A 356 4.83 12.28 3.46
N PRO A 357 4.73 11.06 2.90
CA PRO A 357 5.75 10.53 2.00
C PRO A 357 5.82 11.26 0.66
N ILE A 358 4.70 11.83 0.17
CA ILE A 358 4.71 12.64 -1.07
C ILE A 358 5.60 13.86 -0.86
N LEU A 359 5.48 14.53 0.29
CA LEU A 359 6.34 15.66 0.65
C LEU A 359 7.79 15.20 0.86
N GLN A 360 8.01 14.05 1.50
CA GLN A 360 9.36 13.53 1.72
C GLN A 360 10.08 13.23 0.40
N VAL A 361 9.44 12.52 -0.52
CA VAL A 361 9.99 12.19 -1.84
C VAL A 361 10.24 13.47 -2.65
N ALA A 362 9.26 14.38 -2.69
CA ALA A 362 9.39 15.62 -3.46
C ALA A 362 10.55 16.51 -2.99
N VAL A 363 10.88 16.50 -1.70
CA VAL A 363 11.94 17.34 -1.11
C VAL A 363 13.29 16.59 -1.03
N VAL A 364 13.31 15.36 -0.52
CA VAL A 364 14.55 14.64 -0.19
C VAL A 364 15.17 14.01 -1.44
N GLU A 365 14.38 13.25 -2.20
CA GLU A 365 14.88 12.49 -3.36
C GLU A 365 15.36 13.44 -4.46
N ARG A 366 14.59 14.49 -4.74
CA ARG A 366 14.92 15.43 -5.82
C ARG A 366 16.11 16.34 -5.52
N MET A 367 16.46 16.55 -4.24
CA MET A 367 17.49 17.52 -3.86
C MET A 367 18.79 16.90 -3.31
N ILE A 368 18.77 15.66 -2.80
CA ILE A 368 19.87 15.17 -1.95
C ILE A 368 20.51 13.86 -2.43
N THR A 369 19.73 12.89 -2.95
CA THR A 369 20.27 11.54 -3.17
C THR A 369 19.82 10.92 -4.49
N ASP A 370 20.78 10.53 -5.32
CA ASP A 370 20.55 9.72 -6.52
C ASP A 370 21.40 8.43 -6.48
N PRO A 371 20.99 7.42 -5.69
CA PRO A 371 21.78 6.22 -5.48
C PRO A 371 21.88 5.34 -6.73
N PHE A 372 20.92 5.41 -7.65
CA PHE A 372 20.86 4.53 -8.81
C PHE A 372 21.76 5.01 -9.95
N HIS A 373 21.81 6.30 -10.26
CA HIS A 373 22.75 6.80 -11.27
C HIS A 373 24.20 6.69 -10.79
N ASN A 374 24.47 6.94 -9.50
CA ASN A 374 25.79 6.69 -8.90
C ASN A 374 26.25 5.23 -9.08
N PHE A 375 25.31 4.27 -9.01
CA PHE A 375 25.61 2.86 -9.24
C PHE A 375 25.88 2.54 -10.71
N ILE A 376 25.15 3.14 -11.65
CA ILE A 376 25.41 3.01 -13.10
C ILE A 376 26.82 3.53 -13.42
N ASP A 377 27.17 4.70 -12.90
CA ASP A 377 28.49 5.30 -13.04
C ASP A 377 29.58 4.36 -12.52
N LEU A 378 29.37 3.81 -11.31
CA LEU A 378 30.30 2.87 -10.73
C LEU A 378 30.52 1.64 -11.62
N CYS A 379 29.46 1.06 -12.18
CA CYS A 379 29.56 -0.09 -13.08
C CYS A 379 30.46 0.22 -14.28
N SER A 380 30.32 1.41 -14.88
CA SER A 380 31.13 1.85 -16.03
C SER A 380 32.60 2.06 -15.69
N ILE A 381 32.89 2.64 -14.51
CA ILE A 381 34.26 2.89 -14.04
C ILE A 381 34.93 1.56 -13.65
N ALA A 382 34.18 0.65 -13.03
CA ALA A 382 34.66 -0.67 -12.62
C ALA A 382 34.75 -1.68 -13.77
N ASN A 383 34.34 -1.31 -14.99
CA ASN A 383 34.34 -2.17 -16.17
C ASN A 383 33.54 -3.47 -15.96
N ILE A 384 32.39 -3.38 -15.26
CA ILE A 384 31.53 -4.52 -14.91
C ILE A 384 30.10 -4.22 -15.31
N SER A 385 29.51 -5.09 -16.13
CA SER A 385 28.06 -5.08 -16.36
C SER A 385 27.32 -5.92 -15.31
N VAL A 386 26.08 -5.55 -15.04
CA VAL A 386 25.20 -6.27 -14.10
C VAL A 386 23.99 -6.80 -14.84
N LEU A 387 23.73 -8.09 -14.71
CA LEU A 387 22.51 -8.74 -15.20
C LEU A 387 21.70 -9.23 -14.00
N ALA A 388 20.53 -8.62 -13.78
CA ALA A 388 19.66 -8.88 -12.65
C ALA A 388 18.35 -9.52 -13.14
N LEU A 389 18.22 -10.84 -12.99
CA LEU A 389 17.05 -11.61 -13.39
C LEU A 389 16.00 -11.65 -12.30
N THR A 390 14.91 -10.90 -12.51
CA THR A 390 13.72 -10.94 -11.64
C THR A 390 12.91 -12.22 -11.85
N HIS A 391 13.01 -12.80 -13.05
CA HIS A 391 12.45 -14.08 -13.44
C HIS A 391 13.49 -14.83 -14.29
N PRO A 392 13.35 -16.15 -14.49
CA PRO A 392 14.32 -16.95 -15.25
C PRO A 392 14.71 -16.40 -16.63
N LEU A 393 13.77 -15.81 -17.36
CA LEU A 393 13.99 -15.25 -18.70
C LEU A 393 13.84 -13.73 -18.76
N HIS A 394 13.58 -13.05 -17.64
CA HIS A 394 13.28 -11.61 -17.65
C HIS A 394 13.98 -10.89 -16.50
N GLY A 395 14.49 -9.68 -16.78
CA GLY A 395 15.19 -8.89 -15.80
C GLY A 395 15.68 -7.56 -16.32
N HIS A 396 16.74 -7.06 -15.70
CA HIS A 396 17.39 -5.80 -16.03
C HIS A 396 18.86 -6.03 -16.33
N TYR A 397 19.38 -5.29 -17.29
CA TYR A 397 20.78 -5.27 -17.65
C TYR A 397 21.32 -3.86 -17.54
N ILE A 398 22.43 -3.71 -16.82
CA ILE A 398 23.19 -2.47 -16.71
C ILE A 398 24.51 -2.70 -17.45
N HIS A 399 24.70 -1.94 -18.51
CA HIS A 399 25.92 -1.94 -19.29
C HIS A 399 26.99 -1.12 -18.58
N GLY A 400 28.05 -1.80 -18.12
CA GLY A 400 29.17 -1.16 -17.43
C GLY A 400 30.51 -1.42 -18.12
N ARG A 401 30.53 -1.64 -19.43
CA ARG A 401 31.79 -1.74 -20.17
C ARG A 401 32.42 -0.35 -20.23
N SER A 402 33.64 -0.23 -19.71
CA SER A 402 34.33 1.06 -19.70
C SER A 402 34.67 1.49 -21.13
N PRO A 403 34.45 2.77 -21.52
CA PRO A 403 34.85 3.27 -22.83
C PRO A 403 36.37 3.23 -23.03
N HIS A 404 37.14 3.14 -21.95
CA HIS A 404 38.60 3.01 -21.98
C HIS A 404 39.10 1.56 -22.04
N GLY A 405 38.20 0.57 -21.90
CA GLY A 405 38.48 -0.86 -22.05
C GLY A 405 39.28 -1.51 -20.92
N ARG A 406 39.64 -0.77 -19.87
CA ARG A 406 40.33 -1.25 -18.66
C ARG A 406 39.92 -0.43 -17.45
N ALA A 407 39.83 -1.08 -16.29
CA ALA A 407 39.55 -0.41 -15.01
C ALA A 407 40.73 -0.44 -14.01
N ASP A 408 41.62 -1.43 -14.11
CA ASP A 408 42.81 -1.53 -13.24
C ASP A 408 43.88 -0.50 -13.64
N THR A 409 43.69 0.73 -13.19
CA THR A 409 44.57 1.86 -13.50
C THR A 409 45.01 2.62 -12.25
N GLY A 410 46.16 3.29 -12.32
CA GLY A 410 46.62 4.14 -11.24
C GLY A 410 45.82 5.45 -11.16
N MET A 411 45.90 6.17 -10.02
CA MET A 411 45.16 7.41 -9.79
C MET A 411 45.34 8.46 -10.91
N ALA A 412 46.57 8.58 -11.46
CA ALA A 412 46.85 9.51 -12.55
C ALA A 412 46.13 9.13 -13.85
N GLU A 413 46.19 7.85 -14.24
CA GLU A 413 45.49 7.35 -15.43
C GLU A 413 43.97 7.45 -15.28
N MET A 414 43.43 7.18 -14.09
CA MET A 414 42.00 7.34 -13.79
C MET A 414 41.55 8.79 -13.94
N ASN A 415 42.35 9.75 -13.45
CA ASN A 415 42.05 11.17 -13.64
C ASN A 415 42.12 11.57 -15.13
N ASP A 416 43.06 11.03 -15.90
CA ASP A 416 43.14 11.27 -17.35
C ASP A 416 41.91 10.70 -18.09
N PHE A 417 41.36 9.57 -17.64
CA PHE A 417 40.12 9.00 -18.18
C PHE A 417 38.93 9.91 -17.91
N LEU A 418 38.76 10.37 -16.67
CA LEU A 418 37.68 11.30 -16.31
C LEU A 418 37.78 12.63 -17.06
N GLN A 419 38.99 13.12 -17.33
CA GLN A 419 39.19 14.32 -18.15
C GLN A 419 38.81 14.08 -19.60
N LYS A 420 39.25 12.96 -20.20
CA LYS A 420 38.86 12.60 -21.58
C LYS A 420 37.36 12.44 -21.74
N GLU A 421 36.69 11.92 -20.72
CA GLU A 421 35.24 11.80 -20.71
C GLU A 421 34.53 13.14 -20.59
N ARG A 422 35.03 14.03 -19.71
CA ARG A 422 34.52 15.41 -19.62
C ARG A 422 34.68 16.17 -20.93
N ASP A 423 35.79 15.95 -21.63
CA ASP A 423 36.13 16.63 -22.88
C ASP A 423 35.52 15.93 -24.12
N ASP A 424 34.69 14.89 -23.94
CA ASP A 424 34.04 14.10 -25.00
C ASP A 424 35.04 13.47 -26.01
N LEU A 425 36.20 13.05 -25.50
CA LEU A 425 37.30 12.43 -26.25
C LEU A 425 37.29 10.89 -26.16
N CYS A 426 36.19 10.29 -25.69
CA CYS A 426 36.03 8.84 -25.57
C CYS A 426 34.74 8.36 -26.25
N GLY A 427 34.61 7.04 -26.41
CA GLY A 427 33.36 6.45 -26.88
C GLY A 427 32.24 6.64 -25.86
N PHE A 428 30.99 6.54 -26.34
CA PHE A 428 29.81 6.55 -25.48
C PHE A 428 29.81 5.36 -24.51
N ARG A 429 29.24 5.57 -23.31
CA ARG A 429 29.12 4.53 -22.28
C ARG A 429 28.04 3.48 -22.54
N GLY A 430 27.10 3.74 -23.45
CA GLY A 430 25.96 2.85 -23.67
C GLY A 430 26.33 1.58 -24.44
N LEU A 431 25.40 0.62 -24.42
CA LEU A 431 25.56 -0.65 -25.17
C LEU A 431 25.57 -0.41 -26.69
N GLU A 432 24.79 0.56 -27.16
CA GLU A 432 24.79 0.98 -28.55
C GLU A 432 25.91 2.00 -28.79
N PRO A 433 26.67 1.91 -29.88
CA PRO A 433 27.83 2.78 -30.15
C PRO A 433 27.48 4.26 -30.35
N THR A 434 26.20 4.61 -30.38
CA THR A 434 25.69 5.97 -30.62
C THR A 434 24.92 6.54 -29.43
N SER A 435 24.82 5.81 -28.32
CA SER A 435 23.96 6.17 -27.19
C SER A 435 24.72 6.13 -25.86
N HIS A 436 24.37 7.04 -24.95
CA HIS A 436 24.80 6.98 -23.54
C HIS A 436 23.95 6.03 -22.69
N LEU A 437 22.84 5.49 -23.22
CA LEU A 437 21.94 4.66 -22.45
C LEU A 437 22.61 3.34 -22.02
N GLN A 438 22.71 3.15 -20.71
CA GLN A 438 23.35 1.99 -20.11
C GLN A 438 22.35 0.95 -19.58
N THR A 439 21.10 1.30 -19.37
CA THR A 439 20.13 0.38 -18.74
C THR A 439 19.09 -0.14 -19.74
N PHE A 440 18.79 -1.43 -19.59
CA PHE A 440 17.91 -2.17 -20.47
C PHE A 440 17.04 -3.13 -19.68
N ILE A 441 15.78 -3.29 -20.08
CA ILE A 441 14.93 -4.39 -19.62
C ILE A 441 15.13 -5.55 -20.59
N VAL A 442 15.54 -6.70 -20.07
CA VAL A 442 15.96 -7.83 -20.89
C VAL A 442 14.98 -8.99 -20.82
N ASN A 443 14.71 -9.57 -21.98
CA ASN A 443 14.06 -10.85 -22.16
C ASN A 443 15.07 -11.80 -22.82
N LEU A 444 15.51 -12.82 -22.09
CA LEU A 444 16.54 -13.75 -22.53
C LEU A 444 15.94 -14.89 -23.37
N PRO A 445 16.68 -15.40 -24.38
CA PRO A 445 16.27 -16.58 -25.12
C PRO A 445 16.36 -17.82 -24.23
N VAL A 446 15.49 -18.80 -24.48
CA VAL A 446 15.42 -20.04 -23.67
C VAL A 446 16.73 -20.84 -23.75
N THR A 447 17.42 -20.79 -24.89
CA THR A 447 18.72 -21.43 -25.13
C THR A 447 19.80 -20.90 -24.18
N LEU A 448 19.81 -19.59 -23.89
CA LEU A 448 20.73 -18.99 -22.92
C LEU A 448 20.47 -19.48 -21.51
N ARG A 449 19.19 -19.57 -21.13
CA ARG A 449 18.83 -20.08 -19.82
C ARG A 449 19.22 -21.55 -19.64
N SER A 450 19.00 -22.40 -20.65
CA SER A 450 19.35 -23.81 -20.55
C SER A 450 20.86 -24.03 -20.40
N ARG A 451 21.69 -23.30 -21.14
CA ARG A 451 23.16 -23.35 -21.01
C ARG A 451 23.63 -22.91 -19.62
N TYR A 452 23.03 -21.85 -19.10
CA TYR A 452 23.30 -21.40 -17.74
C TYR A 452 22.94 -22.48 -16.70
N ASP A 453 21.74 -23.05 -16.80
CA ASP A 453 21.28 -24.09 -15.87
C ASP A 453 22.17 -25.36 -15.95
N GLU A 454 22.67 -25.73 -17.13
CA GLU A 454 23.65 -26.81 -17.32
C GLU A 454 24.95 -26.56 -16.53
N ILE A 455 25.52 -25.36 -16.63
CA ILE A 455 26.75 -24.97 -15.89
C ILE A 455 26.51 -25.03 -14.39
N MET A 456 25.37 -24.50 -13.93
CA MET A 456 25.02 -24.48 -12.52
C MET A 456 24.77 -25.88 -11.95
N MET A 457 24.11 -26.77 -12.71
CA MET A 457 23.93 -28.17 -12.33
C MET A 457 25.27 -28.91 -12.25
N SER A 458 26.18 -28.67 -13.20
CA SER A 458 27.52 -29.24 -13.20
C SER A 458 28.28 -28.87 -11.92
N MET A 459 28.32 -27.57 -11.57
CA MET A 459 28.94 -27.08 -10.33
C MET A 459 28.36 -27.75 -9.08
N ARG A 460 27.02 -27.87 -9.00
CA ARG A 460 26.35 -28.51 -7.86
C ARG A 460 26.71 -29.99 -7.76
N ASN A 461 26.79 -30.70 -8.88
CA ASN A 461 27.15 -32.12 -8.92
C ASN A 461 28.62 -32.35 -8.53
N SER A 462 29.54 -31.52 -9.00
CA SER A 462 30.95 -31.56 -8.59
C SER A 462 31.11 -31.36 -7.08
N SER A 463 30.36 -30.41 -6.51
CA SER A 463 30.36 -30.19 -5.05
C SER A 463 29.81 -31.37 -4.25
N ALA A 464 28.85 -32.13 -4.83
CA ALA A 464 28.28 -33.32 -4.20
C ALA A 464 29.23 -34.52 -4.24
N GLN A 465 29.96 -34.72 -5.34
CA GLN A 465 30.96 -35.80 -5.46
C GLN A 465 32.15 -35.59 -4.51
N VAL A 466 32.59 -34.35 -4.31
CA VAL A 466 33.66 -34.02 -3.35
C VAL A 466 33.28 -34.39 -1.91
N ARG A 467 31.99 -34.30 -1.52
CA ARG A 467 31.52 -34.75 -0.20
C ARG A 467 31.80 -36.24 0.06
N LEU A 468 31.94 -37.04 -0.99
CA LEU A 468 32.20 -38.48 -0.91
C LEU A 468 33.71 -38.82 -0.85
N SER A 469 34.59 -37.89 -1.23
CA SER A 469 36.01 -38.15 -1.51
C SER A 469 36.98 -37.78 -0.38
N GLY A 470 36.51 -37.20 0.74
CA GLY A 470 37.37 -36.89 1.89
C GLY A 470 38.43 -35.79 1.69
N LEU A 471 38.42 -35.08 0.54
CA LEU A 471 39.29 -33.94 0.26
C LEU A 471 38.83 -32.68 1.03
N ASP A 472 39.71 -31.68 1.21
CA ASP A 472 39.37 -30.39 1.82
C ASP A 472 38.16 -29.73 1.11
N GLN A 473 37.00 -29.86 1.74
CA GLN A 473 35.70 -29.57 1.14
C GLN A 473 35.54 -28.09 0.76
N THR A 474 36.18 -27.20 1.51
CA THR A 474 36.14 -25.75 1.30
C THR A 474 36.90 -25.35 0.05
N THR A 475 38.12 -25.85 -0.13
CA THR A 475 38.99 -25.55 -1.28
C THR A 475 38.42 -26.10 -2.57
N ALA A 476 37.94 -27.35 -2.55
CA ALA A 476 37.34 -27.97 -3.73
C ALA A 476 36.00 -27.31 -4.13
N LYS A 477 35.17 -26.92 -3.16
CA LYS A 477 33.94 -26.14 -3.43
C LYS A 477 34.25 -24.76 -4.01
N MET A 478 35.27 -24.08 -3.48
CA MET A 478 35.73 -22.79 -4.00
C MET A 478 36.22 -22.94 -5.44
N GLY A 479 37.03 -23.96 -5.74
CA GLY A 479 37.50 -24.24 -7.10
C GLY A 479 36.37 -24.46 -8.10
N ALA A 480 35.36 -25.26 -7.75
CA ALA A 480 34.17 -25.46 -8.60
C ALA A 480 33.36 -24.17 -8.81
N THR A 481 33.25 -23.32 -7.78
CA THR A 481 32.55 -22.02 -7.86
C THR A 481 33.27 -21.06 -8.79
N VAL A 482 34.61 -21.00 -8.71
CA VAL A 482 35.45 -20.15 -9.57
C VAL A 482 35.37 -20.60 -11.03
N GLN A 483 35.46 -21.91 -11.31
CA GLN A 483 35.34 -22.44 -12.67
C GLN A 483 33.99 -22.13 -13.30
N ALA A 484 32.90 -22.33 -12.56
CA ALA A 484 31.57 -22.01 -13.06
C ALA A 484 31.37 -20.51 -13.27
N ARG A 485 31.91 -19.65 -12.39
CA ARG A 485 31.90 -18.20 -12.59
C ARG A 485 32.62 -17.79 -13.88
N GLU A 486 33.77 -18.39 -14.18
CA GLU A 486 34.52 -18.11 -15.42
C GLU A 486 33.77 -18.57 -16.68
N GLN A 487 33.13 -19.75 -16.63
CA GLN A 487 32.29 -20.25 -17.71
C GLN A 487 31.07 -19.35 -17.94
N ILE A 488 30.39 -18.92 -16.88
CA ILE A 488 29.23 -18.02 -16.95
C ILE A 488 29.63 -16.65 -17.48
N ASN A 489 30.76 -16.10 -17.01
CA ASN A 489 31.25 -14.81 -17.47
C ASN A 489 31.60 -14.85 -18.97
N THR A 490 32.21 -15.94 -19.43
CA THR A 490 32.51 -16.15 -20.86
C THR A 490 31.22 -16.25 -21.67
N LEU A 491 30.26 -17.06 -21.22
CA LEU A 491 28.95 -17.21 -21.86
C LEU A 491 28.22 -15.87 -22.03
N PHE A 492 28.19 -15.03 -20.98
CA PHE A 492 27.52 -13.74 -21.06
C PHE A 492 28.29 -12.71 -21.89
N ARG A 493 29.63 -12.71 -21.88
CA ARG A 493 30.42 -11.86 -22.79
C ARG A 493 30.13 -12.21 -24.25
N GLU A 494 30.16 -13.50 -24.58
CA GLU A 494 29.84 -14.02 -25.91
C GLU A 494 28.41 -13.66 -26.35
N PHE A 495 27.44 -13.80 -25.43
CA PHE A 495 26.06 -13.39 -25.67
C PHE A 495 25.94 -11.89 -25.98
N ILE A 496 26.53 -11.02 -25.17
CA ILE A 496 26.43 -9.57 -25.34
C ILE A 496 27.18 -9.08 -26.59
N ASP A 497 28.33 -9.67 -26.92
CA ASP A 497 29.14 -9.36 -28.12
C ASP A 497 28.57 -10.01 -29.42
N HIS A 498 27.37 -10.61 -29.38
CA HIS A 498 26.71 -11.24 -30.53
C HIS A 498 27.54 -12.36 -31.19
N SER A 499 28.38 -13.07 -30.43
CA SER A 499 29.32 -14.04 -31.02
C SER A 499 28.66 -15.36 -31.43
N THR A 500 27.50 -15.69 -30.86
CA THR A 500 26.84 -16.98 -31.03
C THR A 500 25.46 -16.78 -31.65
N ALA A 501 25.29 -17.17 -32.92
CA ALA A 501 24.05 -16.96 -33.67
C ALA A 501 22.81 -17.69 -33.09
N ASP A 502 23.02 -18.78 -32.35
CA ASP A 502 21.93 -19.55 -31.72
C ASP A 502 21.32 -18.83 -30.50
N MET A 503 21.93 -17.74 -30.05
CA MET A 503 21.64 -17.06 -28.79
C MET A 503 21.70 -15.54 -29.01
N ASP A 504 20.97 -15.05 -30.01
CA ASP A 504 20.98 -13.64 -30.41
C ASP A 504 19.92 -12.82 -29.64
N TYR A 505 20.09 -11.50 -29.59
CA TYR A 505 19.13 -10.54 -29.07
C TYR A 505 19.04 -9.29 -29.93
N THR A 506 17.85 -8.68 -29.92
CA THR A 506 17.58 -7.40 -30.60
C THR A 506 17.40 -6.28 -29.59
N ILE A 507 17.84 -5.06 -29.92
CA ILE A 507 17.60 -3.86 -29.11
C ILE A 507 16.42 -3.10 -29.71
N ARG A 508 15.40 -2.80 -28.91
CA ARG A 508 14.20 -2.07 -29.37
C ARG A 508 13.62 -1.16 -28.29
N ASP A 509 12.69 -0.32 -28.69
CA ASP A 509 11.89 0.47 -27.75
C ASP A 509 10.63 -0.27 -27.32
N ARG A 510 10.18 0.04 -26.10
CA ARG A 510 8.94 -0.50 -25.55
C ARG A 510 7.75 0.20 -26.20
N SER A 511 6.77 -0.56 -26.69
CA SER A 511 5.53 0.03 -27.18
C SER A 511 4.69 0.58 -26.02
N PHE A 512 3.81 1.55 -26.31
CA PHE A 512 2.92 2.12 -25.29
C PHE A 512 2.06 1.04 -24.60
N ALA A 513 1.55 0.07 -25.36
CA ALA A 513 0.75 -1.03 -24.80
C ALA A 513 1.57 -1.93 -23.86
N GLU A 514 2.81 -2.25 -24.24
CA GLU A 514 3.74 -3.02 -23.37
C GLU A 514 4.12 -2.24 -22.12
N ALA A 515 4.25 -0.91 -22.21
CA ALA A 515 4.55 -0.03 -21.09
C ALA A 515 3.37 0.09 -20.12
N LEU A 516 2.15 0.29 -20.64
CA LEU A 516 0.93 0.45 -19.84
C LEU A 516 0.54 -0.84 -19.11
N LEU A 517 0.58 -1.98 -19.81
CA LEU A 517 0.13 -3.26 -19.26
C LEU A 517 1.22 -4.00 -18.48
N ASP A 518 2.46 -3.53 -18.59
CA ASP A 518 3.64 -4.27 -18.16
C ASP A 518 3.68 -5.72 -18.65
N THR A 519 3.48 -5.90 -19.96
CA THR A 519 3.48 -7.22 -20.62
C THR A 519 4.38 -7.22 -21.85
N GLU A 520 4.90 -8.38 -22.22
CA GLU A 520 5.68 -8.59 -23.44
C GLU A 520 4.76 -9.05 -24.58
N LEU A 521 4.61 -8.26 -25.65
CA LEU A 521 3.74 -8.64 -26.77
C LEU A 521 4.46 -9.56 -27.79
N ASN A 522 5.78 -9.44 -27.89
CA ASN A 522 6.59 -10.24 -28.82
C ASN A 522 7.05 -11.55 -28.18
N ASP A 523 7.10 -12.63 -28.97
CA ASP A 523 7.72 -13.88 -28.52
C ASP A 523 9.25 -13.75 -28.51
N THR A 524 9.86 -14.02 -27.36
CA THR A 524 11.31 -13.95 -27.13
C THR A 524 11.92 -15.33 -26.89
N SER A 525 11.20 -16.39 -27.24
CA SER A 525 11.63 -17.77 -27.00
C SER A 525 12.95 -18.11 -27.73
N GLN A 526 13.08 -17.67 -28.99
CA GLN A 526 14.23 -17.92 -29.87
C GLN A 526 15.26 -16.79 -29.85
N ILE A 527 14.80 -15.54 -30.01
CA ILE A 527 15.65 -14.35 -30.06
C ILE A 527 15.29 -13.48 -28.86
N GLY A 528 16.31 -13.13 -28.08
CA GLY A 528 16.17 -12.26 -26.92
C GLY A 528 15.81 -10.82 -27.31
N ASN A 529 15.44 -10.02 -26.33
CA ASN A 529 15.07 -8.62 -26.54
C ASN A 529 15.58 -7.72 -25.41
N PHE A 530 16.24 -6.65 -25.79
CA PHE A 530 16.75 -5.61 -24.90
C PHE A 530 15.91 -4.36 -25.15
N LEU A 531 15.01 -4.08 -24.23
CA LEU A 531 14.17 -2.89 -24.27
C LEU A 531 14.95 -1.72 -23.69
N ARG A 532 15.06 -0.62 -24.43
CA ARG A 532 15.63 0.63 -23.92
C ARG A 532 14.82 1.13 -22.74
N ASP A 533 15.49 1.46 -21.64
CA ASP A 533 14.87 2.05 -20.46
C ASP A 533 15.11 3.57 -20.43
N PRO A 534 14.18 4.39 -20.96
CA PRO A 534 14.36 5.84 -21.02
C PRO A 534 14.36 6.51 -19.63
N SER A 535 13.96 5.79 -18.57
CA SER A 535 13.99 6.33 -17.21
C SER A 535 15.36 6.19 -16.54
N GLU A 536 16.26 5.39 -17.13
CA GLU A 536 17.56 4.94 -16.60
C GLU A 536 17.50 4.13 -15.29
N VAL A 537 16.46 4.32 -14.48
CA VAL A 537 16.30 3.81 -13.11
C VAL A 537 15.27 2.67 -13.04
N GLY A 538 14.84 2.08 -14.16
CA GLY A 538 13.85 1.00 -14.19
C GLY A 538 14.30 -0.28 -13.46
N PHE A 539 15.61 -0.48 -13.32
CA PHE A 539 16.19 -1.55 -12.49
C PHE A 539 15.97 -1.36 -10.98
N SER A 540 15.50 -0.18 -10.53
CA SER A 540 15.11 0.04 -9.13
C SER A 540 14.03 -0.93 -8.64
N SER A 541 13.24 -1.51 -9.56
CA SER A 541 12.26 -2.58 -9.28
C SER A 541 12.87 -3.89 -8.77
N CYS A 542 14.19 -4.05 -8.88
CA CYS A 542 14.96 -5.13 -8.25
C CYS A 542 15.11 -4.98 -6.74
N PHE A 543 14.84 -3.80 -6.19
CA PHE A 543 15.08 -3.47 -4.79
C PHE A 543 13.79 -3.07 -4.07
N LEU A 544 13.88 -2.85 -2.75
CA LEU A 544 12.76 -2.33 -1.98
C LEU A 544 12.27 -0.99 -2.52
N TYR A 545 13.20 -0.14 -2.97
CA TYR A 545 12.91 1.17 -3.56
C TYR A 545 11.84 1.14 -4.66
N GLY A 546 12.01 0.33 -5.70
CA GLY A 546 11.03 0.23 -6.79
C GLY A 546 9.77 -0.56 -6.42
N ARG A 547 9.70 -1.11 -5.20
CA ARG A 547 8.55 -1.86 -4.65
C ARG A 547 7.94 -1.18 -3.43
N GLU A 548 8.24 0.09 -3.22
CA GLU A 548 7.82 0.87 -2.04
C GLU A 548 6.30 0.84 -1.83
N TRP A 549 5.52 0.81 -2.92
CA TRP A 549 4.05 0.78 -2.87
C TRP A 549 3.49 -0.37 -2.01
N ALA A 550 4.09 -1.57 -2.10
CA ALA A 550 3.62 -2.73 -1.34
C ALA A 550 3.84 -2.54 0.17
N HIS A 551 4.97 -1.96 0.56
CA HIS A 551 5.28 -1.61 1.94
C HIS A 551 4.38 -0.49 2.44
N PHE A 552 4.39 0.64 1.71
CA PHE A 552 3.66 1.85 2.08
C PHE A 552 2.17 1.60 2.26
N SER A 553 1.51 0.95 1.29
CA SER A 553 0.06 0.73 1.36
C SER A 553 -0.34 -0.27 2.45
N PHE A 554 0.51 -1.26 2.75
CA PHE A 554 0.30 -2.15 3.90
C PHE A 554 0.49 -1.40 5.23
N GLU A 555 1.58 -0.64 5.37
CA GLU A 555 1.91 0.13 6.58
C GLU A 555 0.84 1.17 6.90
N ALA A 556 0.31 1.87 5.88
CA ALA A 556 -0.80 2.80 6.02
C ALA A 556 -2.05 2.15 6.62
N MET A 557 -2.44 0.99 6.07
CA MET A 557 -3.64 0.28 6.53
C MET A 557 -3.44 -0.38 7.88
N LEU A 558 -2.26 -0.92 8.15
CA LEU A 558 -1.91 -1.47 9.45
C LEU A 558 -1.93 -0.38 10.53
N PHE A 559 -1.39 0.80 10.23
CA PHE A 559 -1.38 1.94 11.15
C PHE A 559 -2.80 2.35 11.56
N VAL A 560 -3.71 2.49 10.58
CA VAL A 560 -5.12 2.82 10.88
C VAL A 560 -5.79 1.70 11.68
N LEU A 561 -5.66 0.44 11.26
CA LEU A 561 -6.32 -0.68 11.95
C LEU A 561 -5.85 -0.81 13.41
N LEU A 562 -4.55 -0.64 13.64
CA LEU A 562 -3.98 -0.63 15.00
C LEU A 562 -4.50 0.55 15.81
N TYR A 563 -4.58 1.73 15.22
CA TYR A 563 -5.13 2.89 15.90
C TYR A 563 -6.60 2.67 16.31
N ILE A 564 -7.45 2.17 15.40
CA ILE A 564 -8.85 1.81 15.70
C ILE A 564 -8.94 0.80 16.85
N SER A 565 -8.01 -0.15 16.92
CA SER A 565 -8.04 -1.23 17.91
C SER A 565 -7.47 -0.84 19.27
N LEU A 566 -6.50 0.09 19.29
CA LEU A 566 -5.70 0.44 20.47
C LEU A 566 -6.02 1.82 21.05
N ASP A 567 -6.77 2.64 20.31
CA ASP A 567 -7.15 4.02 20.63
C ASP A 567 -5.95 4.93 20.99
N SER A 568 -4.78 4.61 20.45
CA SER A 568 -3.53 5.33 20.68
C SER A 568 -2.68 5.38 19.42
N LEU A 569 -2.49 6.57 18.85
CA LEU A 569 -1.68 6.78 17.65
C LEU A 569 -0.20 6.48 17.93
N THR A 570 0.32 6.92 19.08
CA THR A 570 1.71 6.65 19.49
C THR A 570 2.01 5.16 19.59
N PHE A 571 1.13 4.37 20.22
CA PHE A 571 1.32 2.93 20.34
C PHE A 571 1.19 2.23 18.98
N ALA A 572 0.21 2.63 18.16
CA ALA A 572 0.07 2.14 16.79
C ALA A 572 1.33 2.41 15.94
N ALA A 573 1.88 3.62 16.02
CA ALA A 573 3.11 4.00 15.31
C ALA A 573 4.32 3.17 15.78
N ALA A 574 4.47 2.97 17.09
CA ALA A 574 5.55 2.16 17.63
C ALA A 574 5.49 0.70 17.14
N ILE A 575 4.29 0.11 17.07
CA ILE A 575 4.11 -1.25 16.54
C ILE A 575 4.46 -1.31 15.04
N VAL A 576 3.96 -0.36 14.23
CA VAL A 576 4.27 -0.31 12.78
C VAL A 576 5.77 -0.15 12.55
N PHE A 577 6.43 0.72 13.32
CA PHE A 577 7.87 0.92 13.26
C PHE A 577 8.64 -0.38 13.55
N CYS A 578 8.33 -1.04 14.68
CA CYS A 578 8.96 -2.30 15.08
C CYS A 578 8.72 -3.41 14.06
N PHE A 579 7.48 -3.56 13.59
CA PHE A 579 7.11 -4.54 12.58
C PHE A 579 7.91 -4.35 11.29
N THR A 580 7.96 -3.10 10.80
CA THR A 580 8.63 -2.77 9.54
C THR A 580 10.14 -2.99 9.62
N HIS A 581 10.79 -2.55 10.68
CA HIS A 581 12.22 -2.81 10.90
C HIS A 581 12.53 -4.30 11.06
N GLY A 582 11.67 -5.05 11.76
CA GLY A 582 11.78 -6.50 11.86
C GLY A 582 11.69 -7.18 10.49
N LEU A 583 10.70 -6.79 9.67
CA LEU A 583 10.50 -7.35 8.34
C LEU A 583 11.68 -7.04 7.41
N ILE A 584 12.18 -5.80 7.41
CA ILE A 584 13.36 -5.40 6.63
C ILE A 584 14.61 -6.18 7.08
N GLY A 585 14.79 -6.36 8.40
CA GLY A 585 15.91 -7.15 8.94
C GLY A 585 15.87 -8.62 8.49
N ILE A 586 14.71 -9.26 8.54
CA ILE A 586 14.51 -10.64 8.05
C ILE A 586 14.77 -10.71 6.54
N THR A 587 14.21 -9.76 5.79
CA THR A 587 14.35 -9.69 4.33
C THR A 587 15.81 -9.52 3.93
N SER A 588 16.54 -8.61 4.58
CA SER A 588 17.96 -8.36 4.35
C SER A 588 18.79 -9.65 4.54
N LEU A 589 18.53 -10.38 5.62
CA LEU A 589 19.21 -11.65 5.90
C LEU A 589 18.94 -12.70 4.82
N LEU A 590 17.67 -12.86 4.41
CA LEU A 590 17.28 -13.82 3.37
C LEU A 590 17.87 -13.43 2.00
N CYS A 591 17.81 -12.16 1.63
CA CYS A 591 18.40 -11.61 0.42
C CYS A 591 19.92 -11.81 0.40
N LYS A 592 20.64 -11.52 1.49
CA LYS A 592 22.11 -11.71 1.57
C LYS A 592 22.47 -13.18 1.34
N ASN A 593 21.74 -14.09 1.98
CA ASN A 593 21.95 -15.54 1.85
C ASN A 593 21.66 -16.07 0.43
N HIS A 594 20.61 -15.56 -0.22
CA HIS A 594 20.30 -15.94 -1.60
C HIS A 594 21.29 -15.35 -2.59
N PHE A 595 21.60 -14.06 -2.45
CA PHE A 595 22.50 -13.32 -3.33
C PHE A 595 23.90 -13.92 -3.40
N VAL A 596 24.48 -14.35 -2.28
CA VAL A 596 25.78 -15.05 -2.24
C VAL A 596 25.76 -16.29 -3.14
N LYS A 597 24.65 -17.03 -3.14
CA LYS A 597 24.51 -18.26 -3.92
C LYS A 597 24.28 -17.96 -5.39
N SER A 598 23.49 -16.94 -5.73
CA SER A 598 23.17 -16.59 -7.11
C SER A 598 24.32 -15.90 -7.82
N SER A 599 25.01 -14.98 -7.15
CA SER A 599 26.09 -14.15 -7.74
C SER A 599 27.45 -14.84 -7.77
N LEU A 600 27.58 -16.00 -7.10
CA LEU A 600 28.84 -16.74 -6.94
C LEU A 600 29.96 -15.91 -6.29
N VAL A 601 29.58 -14.89 -5.51
CA VAL A 601 30.46 -14.05 -4.71
C VAL A 601 30.62 -14.65 -3.32
N ASP A 602 31.85 -14.66 -2.78
CA ASP A 602 32.09 -15.14 -1.42
C ASP A 602 31.47 -14.19 -0.38
N HIS A 603 30.69 -14.76 0.54
CA HIS A 603 30.01 -14.06 1.64
C HIS A 603 30.95 -13.15 2.45
N ARG A 604 32.25 -13.51 2.56
CA ARG A 604 33.22 -12.72 3.34
C ARG A 604 33.47 -11.32 2.79
N PHE A 605 33.15 -11.08 1.53
CA PHE A 605 33.36 -9.79 0.86
C PHE A 605 32.07 -8.95 0.77
N LEU A 606 30.95 -9.44 1.31
CA LEU A 606 29.71 -8.68 1.37
C LEU A 606 29.52 -8.12 2.77
N ILE A 607 29.49 -6.79 2.87
CA ILE A 607 29.28 -6.08 4.12
C ILE A 607 27.82 -6.19 4.56
#